data_AF-A0A2P5L6I9-F1
#
_entry.id   AF-A0A2P5L6I9-F1
#
_cell.length_a   1.000
_cell.length_b   1.000
_cell.length_c   1.000
_cell.angle_alpha   90.00
_cell.angle_beta   90.00
_cell.angle_gamma   90.00
#
_symmetry.space_group_name_H-M   'P 1'
#
loop_
_entity.id
_entity.type
_entity.pdbx_description
1 polymer ?
#
loop_
_entity_poly.entity_id
_entity_poly.type
_entity_poly.pdbx_seq_one_letter_code
_entity_poly.pdbx_strand_id
1 'polypeptide(L)'
;MVSFRLYQGRDMQKQMFISFGAAVLFFINFTAQADGITFTNDPFAGSSALSTPGRQVVGNENFINFTTGRDVFSFDSSVFGLSGPVNLINGLESEIPSGGVNFVVLRSFDNDNNFSTPFNAGTAANLIANRVDTAGAGFFIYFNQGLDLPRLVFSTDLSSSDADLKVLARLLNFTGDDGRAALEDFSSANFVFTSAVPLPASAVLMLSALGFSGLNQFRWRSKANRTMQAHYA
;
A
#
# COMPACT_ATOMS: atom_id res chain seq x y z
N MET A 1 56.79 -57.35 -19.14
CA MET A 1 57.98 -56.47 -18.99
C MET A 1 58.43 -56.11 -20.40
N VAL A 2 58.89 -54.86 -20.65
CA VAL A 2 59.04 -54.18 -21.97
C VAL A 2 57.77 -53.40 -22.35
N SER A 3 57.76 -52.16 -22.83
CA SER A 3 58.65 -50.99 -22.73
C SER A 3 57.84 -49.84 -23.35
N PHE A 4 57.96 -48.64 -22.78
CA PHE A 4 57.37 -47.37 -23.26
C PHE A 4 57.71 -47.05 -24.73
N ARG A 5 56.77 -46.40 -25.43
CA ARG A 5 57.08 -45.20 -26.23
C ARG A 5 55.85 -44.32 -26.44
N LEU A 6 55.95 -43.12 -25.87
CA LEU A 6 55.07 -41.97 -26.11
C LEU A 6 55.22 -41.52 -27.57
N TYR A 7 54.10 -41.23 -28.24
CA TYR A 7 54.09 -40.39 -29.43
C TYR A 7 53.27 -39.13 -29.13
N GLN A 8 54.00 -38.05 -28.90
CA GLN A 8 53.49 -36.71 -28.66
C GLN A 8 53.25 -36.06 -30.03
N GLY A 9 52.03 -36.16 -30.53
CA GLY A 9 51.58 -35.45 -31.73
C GLY A 9 51.04 -34.07 -31.36
N ARG A 10 51.90 -33.05 -31.46
CA ARG A 10 51.52 -31.65 -31.67
C ARG A 10 50.57 -31.57 -32.88
N ASP A 11 49.69 -30.56 -32.85
CA ASP A 11 48.91 -30.02 -33.98
C ASP A 11 47.38 -30.21 -33.91
N MET A 12 46.74 -29.75 -32.82
CA MET A 12 45.34 -29.30 -32.86
C MET A 12 45.16 -27.93 -32.17
N GLN A 13 46.14 -27.03 -32.33
CA GLN A 13 46.07 -25.65 -31.83
C GLN A 13 45.62 -24.62 -32.88
N LYS A 14 44.94 -25.05 -33.93
CA LYS A 14 44.35 -24.15 -34.93
C LYS A 14 42.96 -24.67 -35.28
N GLN A 15 41.95 -23.83 -35.08
CA GLN A 15 40.53 -24.01 -35.45
C GLN A 15 39.57 -24.52 -34.36
N MET A 16 39.52 -23.85 -33.21
CA MET A 16 38.24 -23.61 -32.54
C MET A 16 38.05 -22.11 -32.32
N PHE A 17 37.80 -21.40 -33.42
CA PHE A 17 36.98 -20.19 -33.39
C PHE A 17 35.53 -20.67 -33.22
N ILE A 18 35.11 -20.92 -31.98
CA ILE A 18 33.69 -21.10 -31.64
C ILE A 18 33.30 -19.91 -30.78
N SER A 19 32.77 -18.91 -31.49
CA SER A 19 31.77 -17.93 -31.07
C SER A 19 31.55 -17.77 -29.56
N PHE A 20 32.25 -16.81 -28.96
CA PHE A 20 31.77 -16.12 -27.76
C PHE A 20 30.59 -15.21 -28.18
N GLY A 21 29.42 -15.82 -28.38
CA GLY A 21 28.16 -15.09 -28.43
C GLY A 21 27.82 -14.64 -27.02
N ALA A 22 28.21 -13.41 -26.67
CA ALA A 22 27.74 -12.76 -25.45
C ALA A 22 26.24 -12.49 -25.60
N ALA A 23 25.40 -13.47 -25.25
CA ALA A 23 24.00 -13.23 -25.01
C ALA A 23 23.88 -12.40 -23.73
N VAL A 24 23.88 -11.08 -23.88
CA VAL A 24 23.42 -10.16 -22.84
C VAL A 24 21.93 -10.43 -22.67
N LEU A 25 21.60 -11.32 -21.73
CA LEU A 25 20.25 -11.49 -21.20
C LEU A 25 19.85 -10.16 -20.54
N PHE A 26 19.20 -9.29 -21.32
CA PHE A 26 18.40 -8.21 -20.77
C PHE A 26 17.23 -8.85 -20.02
N PHE A 27 17.44 -9.12 -18.73
CA PHE A 27 16.33 -9.32 -17.80
C PHE A 27 15.63 -7.98 -17.65
N ILE A 28 14.62 -7.77 -18.50
CA ILE A 28 13.60 -6.75 -18.29
C ILE A 28 12.83 -7.21 -17.04
N ASN A 29 13.28 -6.75 -15.88
CA ASN A 29 12.52 -6.87 -14.65
C ASN A 29 11.30 -5.96 -14.82
N PHE A 30 10.20 -6.52 -15.31
CA PHE A 30 8.91 -5.87 -15.21
C PHE A 30 8.55 -5.84 -13.73
N THR A 31 8.92 -4.77 -13.04
CA THR A 31 8.28 -4.43 -11.77
C THR A 31 6.84 -4.14 -12.11
N ALA A 32 5.94 -5.10 -11.87
CA ALA A 32 4.51 -4.83 -11.90
C ALA A 32 4.27 -3.65 -10.96
N GLN A 33 3.80 -2.53 -11.51
CA GLN A 33 3.51 -1.34 -10.73
C GLN A 33 2.42 -1.70 -9.72
N ALA A 34 2.65 -1.37 -8.45
CA ALA A 34 1.62 -1.46 -7.42
C ALA A 34 0.38 -0.70 -7.88
N ASP A 35 -0.78 -1.37 -7.90
CA ASP A 35 -2.03 -0.68 -8.18
C ASP A 35 -2.48 0.08 -6.92
N GLY A 36 -2.73 1.37 -7.07
CA GLY A 36 -3.09 2.27 -6.00
C GLY A 36 -4.59 2.52 -5.99
N ILE A 37 -5.31 1.90 -5.05
CA ILE A 37 -6.74 2.08 -4.91
C ILE A 37 -6.98 3.22 -3.92
N THR A 38 -7.56 4.32 -4.40
CA THR A 38 -7.65 5.56 -3.62
C THR A 38 -9.08 5.87 -3.20
N PHE A 39 -9.25 6.25 -1.92
CA PHE A 39 -10.50 6.75 -1.35
C PHE A 39 -10.32 8.19 -0.84
N THR A 40 -10.95 9.15 -1.51
CA THR A 40 -10.84 10.60 -1.21
C THR A 40 -12.19 11.30 -1.07
N ASN A 41 -13.29 10.55 -1.18
CA ASN A 41 -14.64 11.12 -1.08
C ASN A 41 -15.20 10.85 0.31
N ASP A 42 -16.05 11.75 0.79
CA ASP A 42 -16.78 11.56 2.04
C ASP A 42 -17.53 10.20 2.00
N PRO A 43 -17.22 9.28 2.94
CA PRO A 43 -17.79 7.94 2.97
C PRO A 43 -19.31 7.92 3.07
N PHE A 44 -19.91 8.96 3.66
CA PHE A 44 -21.35 9.05 3.91
C PHE A 44 -22.06 10.04 3.00
N ALA A 45 -21.38 10.59 1.99
CA ALA A 45 -21.96 11.49 1.01
C ALA A 45 -23.22 10.88 0.37
N GLY A 46 -24.32 11.62 0.43
CA GLY A 46 -25.62 11.17 -0.10
C GLY A 46 -26.38 10.17 0.79
N SER A 47 -25.95 9.96 2.03
CA SER A 47 -26.67 9.14 3.03
C SER A 47 -27.13 9.97 4.23
N SER A 48 -28.00 9.41 5.07
CA SER A 48 -28.42 9.99 6.35
C SER A 48 -27.68 9.38 7.54
N ALA A 49 -26.55 8.69 7.31
CA ALA A 49 -25.87 7.88 8.34
C ALA A 49 -25.62 8.67 9.63
N LEU A 50 -24.95 9.81 9.48
CA LEU A 50 -24.52 10.67 10.59
C LEU A 50 -25.65 11.45 11.29
N SER A 51 -26.87 11.37 10.77
CA SER A 51 -28.04 12.10 11.32
C SER A 51 -29.17 11.17 11.77
N THR A 52 -29.10 9.88 11.44
CA THR A 52 -30.09 8.88 11.83
C THR A 52 -29.64 8.23 13.14
N PRO A 53 -30.46 8.21 14.21
CA PRO A 53 -30.07 7.56 15.45
C PRO A 53 -29.78 6.07 15.30
N GLY A 54 -28.76 5.60 16.03
CA GLY A 54 -28.27 4.22 16.01
C GLY A 54 -27.36 3.92 14.82
N ARG A 55 -26.62 2.82 14.89
CA ARG A 55 -25.66 2.42 13.85
C ARG A 55 -26.29 2.34 12.47
N GLN A 56 -25.74 3.09 11.53
CA GLN A 56 -26.06 2.97 10.12
C GLN A 56 -24.94 2.20 9.40
N VAL A 57 -25.33 1.25 8.54
CA VAL A 57 -24.38 0.52 7.68
C VAL A 57 -24.64 0.89 6.24
N VAL A 58 -23.81 1.78 5.70
CA VAL A 58 -23.95 2.29 4.33
C VAL A 58 -23.17 1.38 3.37
N GLY A 59 -23.88 0.84 2.37
CA GLY A 59 -23.31 0.07 1.27
C GLY A 59 -22.86 0.95 0.09
N ASN A 60 -22.99 0.42 -1.14
CA ASN A 60 -22.48 1.03 -2.38
C ASN A 60 -20.95 1.05 -2.43
N GLU A 61 -20.39 -0.11 -2.10
CA GLU A 61 -18.97 -0.44 -2.14
C GLU A 61 -18.43 -0.63 -3.56
N ASN A 62 -17.11 -0.46 -3.69
CA ASN A 62 -16.38 -0.80 -4.90
C ASN A 62 -16.14 -2.32 -4.98
N PHE A 63 -16.09 -2.85 -6.20
CA PHE A 63 -15.75 -4.25 -6.49
C PHE A 63 -14.32 -4.29 -7.02
N ILE A 64 -13.40 -4.91 -6.26
CA ILE A 64 -11.96 -4.77 -6.50
C ILE A 64 -11.28 -6.14 -6.46
N ASN A 65 -10.29 -6.33 -7.33
CA ASN A 65 -9.29 -7.37 -7.17
C ASN A 65 -8.07 -6.77 -6.47
N PHE A 66 -7.59 -7.39 -5.39
CA PHE A 66 -6.49 -6.88 -4.58
C PHE A 66 -5.43 -7.95 -4.37
N THR A 67 -4.16 -7.60 -4.52
CA THR A 67 -3.03 -8.50 -4.31
C THR A 67 -2.22 -8.03 -3.11
N THR A 68 -2.23 -8.79 -2.03
CA THR A 68 -1.41 -8.53 -0.84
C THR A 68 0.07 -8.49 -1.19
N GLY A 69 0.86 -7.71 -0.44
CA GLY A 69 2.27 -7.43 -0.75
C GLY A 69 2.57 -6.62 -2.04
N ARG A 70 1.58 -6.35 -2.91
CA ARG A 70 1.77 -5.56 -4.13
C ARG A 70 0.88 -4.32 -4.18
N ASP A 71 -0.42 -4.48 -4.00
CA ASP A 71 -1.39 -3.41 -4.16
C ASP A 71 -1.55 -2.63 -2.84
N VAL A 72 -1.96 -1.36 -2.96
CA VAL A 72 -2.04 -0.44 -1.82
C VAL A 72 -3.38 0.28 -1.81
N PHE A 73 -4.06 0.25 -0.66
CA PHE A 73 -5.17 1.15 -0.39
C PHE A 73 -4.65 2.49 0.16
N SER A 74 -5.01 3.55 -0.53
CA SER A 74 -4.70 4.93 -0.15
C SER A 74 -5.95 5.63 0.34
N PHE A 75 -5.88 6.22 1.53
CA PHE A 75 -6.98 6.96 2.13
C PHE A 75 -6.59 8.40 2.35
N ASP A 76 -7.48 9.34 2.02
CA ASP A 76 -7.31 10.72 2.42
C ASP A 76 -7.61 10.87 3.91
N SER A 77 -6.56 11.00 4.71
CA SER A 77 -6.65 11.15 6.17
C SER A 77 -7.57 12.30 6.61
N SER A 78 -7.64 13.39 5.82
CA SER A 78 -8.48 14.54 6.15
C SER A 78 -9.98 14.25 5.97
N VAL A 79 -10.31 13.43 4.98
CA VAL A 79 -11.69 13.00 4.67
C VAL A 79 -12.21 12.01 5.72
N PHE A 80 -11.33 11.12 6.18
CA PHE A 80 -11.67 10.08 7.15
C PHE A 80 -11.45 10.48 8.62
N GLY A 81 -11.05 11.73 8.89
CA GLY A 81 -10.83 12.22 10.26
C GLY A 81 -9.68 11.51 10.98
N LEU A 82 -8.69 11.03 10.24
CA LEU A 82 -7.54 10.29 10.75
C LEU A 82 -6.30 11.18 10.82
N SER A 83 -5.41 10.86 11.75
CA SER A 83 -4.11 11.51 11.85
C SER A 83 -3.03 10.49 12.20
N GLY A 84 -1.79 10.79 11.80
CA GLY A 84 -0.65 9.92 12.06
C GLY A 84 -0.50 8.75 11.07
N PRO A 85 0.42 7.81 11.36
CA PRO A 85 0.67 6.67 10.51
C PRO A 85 -0.43 5.60 10.63
N VAL A 86 -0.42 4.64 9.70
CA VAL A 86 -1.23 3.43 9.83
C VAL A 86 -0.68 2.58 10.98
N ASN A 87 -1.50 2.38 12.01
CA ASN A 87 -1.25 1.49 13.13
C ASN A 87 -2.17 0.28 12.97
N LEU A 88 -1.63 -0.73 12.28
CA LEU A 88 -2.35 -1.93 11.90
C LEU A 88 -2.17 -3.05 12.92
N ILE A 89 -3.28 -3.70 13.26
CA ILE A 89 -3.30 -5.04 13.86
C ILE A 89 -3.93 -6.02 12.87
N ASN A 90 -3.30 -7.17 12.67
CA ASN A 90 -3.84 -8.29 11.90
C ASN A 90 -3.89 -9.52 12.82
N GLY A 91 -5.09 -9.91 13.24
CA GLY A 91 -5.23 -10.90 14.29
C GLY A 91 -6.66 -11.26 14.64
N LEU A 92 -6.78 -12.14 15.64
CA LEU A 92 -8.03 -12.52 16.27
C LEU A 92 -8.54 -11.36 17.15
N GLU A 93 -9.84 -11.35 17.47
CA GLU A 93 -10.45 -10.36 18.37
C GLU A 93 -9.66 -10.23 19.69
N SER A 94 -9.27 -11.34 20.30
CA SER A 94 -8.52 -11.36 21.57
C SER A 94 -7.18 -10.63 21.51
N GLU A 95 -6.60 -10.51 20.33
CA GLU A 95 -5.28 -9.91 20.07
C GLU A 95 -5.36 -8.41 19.80
N ILE A 96 -6.58 -7.86 19.62
CA ILE A 96 -6.79 -6.43 19.43
C ILE A 96 -6.40 -5.68 20.74
N PRO A 97 -5.48 -4.71 20.67
CA PRO A 97 -5.11 -3.90 21.82
C PRO A 97 -6.21 -2.87 22.15
N SER A 98 -6.25 -2.40 23.40
CA SER A 98 -7.25 -1.43 23.84
C SER A 98 -7.08 -0.01 23.31
N GLY A 99 -5.99 0.28 22.61
CA GLY A 99 -5.79 1.60 22.00
C GLY A 99 -4.62 1.62 21.03
N GLY A 100 -4.46 2.77 20.36
CA GLY A 100 -3.36 3.03 19.45
C GLY A 100 -3.48 2.37 18.07
N VAL A 101 -4.59 1.66 17.78
CA VAL A 101 -4.89 1.09 16.47
C VAL A 101 -5.88 1.96 15.71
N ASN A 102 -5.66 2.07 14.40
CA ASN A 102 -6.59 2.75 13.48
C ASN A 102 -6.90 1.90 12.24
N PHE A 103 -6.31 0.70 12.17
CA PHE A 103 -6.57 -0.27 11.13
C PHE A 103 -6.59 -1.69 11.72
N VAL A 104 -7.65 -2.44 11.49
CA VAL A 104 -7.81 -3.81 12.00
C VAL A 104 -8.07 -4.78 10.84
N VAL A 105 -7.25 -5.80 10.68
CA VAL A 105 -7.60 -6.98 9.87
C VAL A 105 -8.07 -8.06 10.83
N LEU A 106 -9.39 -8.27 10.88
CA LEU A 106 -10.02 -9.16 11.83
C LEU A 106 -10.09 -10.58 11.26
N ARG A 107 -9.39 -11.51 11.92
CA ARG A 107 -9.34 -12.94 11.59
C ARG A 107 -10.34 -13.78 12.39
N SER A 108 -11.19 -13.14 13.20
CA SER A 108 -12.39 -13.78 13.75
C SER A 108 -13.47 -13.86 12.67
N PHE A 109 -14.08 -15.02 12.53
CA PHE A 109 -15.09 -15.30 11.50
C PHE A 109 -16.50 -15.51 12.06
N ASP A 110 -16.62 -15.53 13.38
CA ASP A 110 -17.84 -15.84 14.11
C ASP A 110 -17.73 -15.16 15.50
N ASN A 111 -18.86 -14.71 16.04
CA ASN A 111 -18.97 -14.05 17.34
C ASN A 111 -19.83 -14.83 18.35
N ASP A 112 -20.59 -15.83 17.91
CA ASP A 112 -21.61 -16.50 18.72
C ASP A 112 -21.65 -18.03 18.55
N ASN A 113 -20.74 -18.60 17.74
CA ASN A 113 -20.64 -20.03 17.48
C ASN A 113 -21.92 -20.61 16.84
N ASN A 114 -22.67 -19.76 16.12
CA ASN A 114 -23.90 -20.14 15.44
C ASN A 114 -23.76 -19.90 13.93
N PHE A 115 -23.58 -20.97 13.18
CA PHE A 115 -23.48 -20.94 11.72
C PHE A 115 -24.74 -20.39 11.00
N SER A 116 -25.86 -20.23 11.70
CA SER A 116 -27.10 -19.66 11.14
C SER A 116 -27.13 -18.12 11.19
N THR A 117 -26.27 -17.48 11.99
CA THR A 117 -26.16 -16.03 12.11
C THR A 117 -24.95 -15.56 11.29
N PRO A 118 -25.15 -15.00 10.08
CA PRO A 118 -24.04 -14.66 9.22
C PRO A 118 -23.21 -13.50 9.81
N PHE A 119 -21.90 -13.72 9.91
CA PHE A 119 -20.94 -12.71 10.34
C PHE A 119 -20.84 -11.57 9.31
N ASN A 120 -21.25 -10.37 9.73
CA ASN A 120 -21.35 -9.17 8.88
C ASN A 120 -20.59 -7.97 9.49
N ALA A 121 -20.64 -6.82 8.82
CA ALA A 121 -19.86 -5.64 9.21
C ALA A 121 -20.22 -5.12 10.61
N GLY A 122 -21.50 -5.17 10.97
CA GLY A 122 -21.96 -4.75 12.30
C GLY A 122 -21.44 -5.69 13.39
N THR A 123 -21.50 -6.99 13.14
CA THR A 123 -20.96 -8.00 14.05
C THR A 123 -19.45 -7.86 14.24
N ALA A 124 -18.71 -7.68 13.14
CA ALA A 124 -17.26 -7.46 13.17
C ALA A 124 -16.89 -6.18 13.95
N ALA A 125 -17.61 -5.08 13.71
CA ALA A 125 -17.39 -3.84 14.44
C ALA A 125 -17.73 -3.96 15.94
N ASN A 126 -18.68 -4.80 16.34
CA ASN A 126 -18.96 -5.05 17.75
C ASN A 126 -17.81 -5.78 18.44
N LEU A 127 -17.20 -6.77 17.78
CA LEU A 127 -16.02 -7.45 18.31
C LEU A 127 -14.84 -6.47 18.49
N ILE A 128 -14.64 -5.57 17.54
CA ILE A 128 -13.58 -4.55 17.63
C ILE A 128 -13.86 -3.55 18.76
N ALA A 129 -15.09 -3.04 18.84
CA ALA A 129 -15.50 -2.08 19.87
C ALA A 129 -15.43 -2.64 21.29
N ASN A 130 -15.61 -3.95 21.47
CA ASN A 130 -15.43 -4.62 22.77
C ASN A 130 -13.96 -4.65 23.23
N ARG A 131 -13.02 -4.36 22.33
CA ARG A 131 -11.58 -4.43 22.60
C ARG A 131 -10.93 -3.06 22.67
N VAL A 132 -11.33 -2.12 21.81
CA VAL A 132 -10.74 -0.78 21.70
C VAL A 132 -11.46 0.18 22.62
N ASP A 133 -10.75 0.81 23.56
CA ASP A 133 -11.29 1.78 24.52
C ASP A 133 -11.01 3.23 24.11
N THR A 134 -10.21 3.44 23.06
CA THR A 134 -9.84 4.79 22.59
C THR A 134 -10.77 5.22 21.46
N ALA A 135 -11.57 6.25 21.71
CA ALA A 135 -12.44 6.84 20.69
C ALA A 135 -11.63 7.34 19.49
N GLY A 136 -12.06 6.95 18.30
CA GLY A 136 -11.41 7.39 17.06
C GLY A 136 -11.87 6.61 15.84
N ALA A 137 -11.99 7.31 14.73
CA ALA A 137 -12.29 6.71 13.44
C ALA A 137 -11.19 5.72 13.04
N GLY A 138 -11.55 4.79 12.15
CA GLY A 138 -10.59 3.83 11.64
C GLY A 138 -11.18 2.88 10.63
N PHE A 139 -10.36 1.95 10.18
CA PHE A 139 -10.75 0.98 9.18
C PHE A 139 -10.65 -0.43 9.71
N PHE A 140 -11.43 -1.32 9.11
CA PHE A 140 -11.22 -2.74 9.29
C PHE A 140 -11.51 -3.54 8.04
N ILE A 141 -10.81 -4.67 7.91
CA ILE A 141 -11.12 -5.74 6.97
C ILE A 141 -11.63 -6.92 7.77
N TYR A 142 -12.74 -7.50 7.34
CA TYR A 142 -13.31 -8.72 7.90
C TYR A 142 -13.80 -9.63 6.78
N PHE A 143 -13.86 -10.94 7.03
CA PHE A 143 -14.47 -11.88 6.08
C PHE A 143 -15.99 -11.91 6.28
N ASN A 144 -16.76 -11.53 5.27
CA ASN A 144 -18.21 -11.60 5.32
C ASN A 144 -18.67 -13.01 4.96
N GLN A 145 -19.22 -13.74 5.93
CA GLN A 145 -19.68 -15.12 5.72
C GLN A 145 -20.85 -15.21 4.73
N GLY A 146 -21.78 -14.25 4.75
CA GLY A 146 -22.95 -14.29 3.86
C GLY A 146 -22.62 -14.03 2.38
N LEU A 147 -21.49 -13.36 2.11
CA LEU A 147 -20.99 -13.10 0.75
C LEU A 147 -19.78 -13.96 0.38
N ASP A 148 -19.25 -14.71 1.34
CA ASP A 148 -18.06 -15.56 1.23
C ASP A 148 -16.81 -14.83 0.70
N LEU A 149 -16.58 -13.59 1.18
CA LEU A 149 -15.44 -12.75 0.78
C LEU A 149 -15.07 -11.67 1.82
N PRO A 150 -13.83 -11.14 1.82
CA PRO A 150 -13.43 -9.98 2.61
C PRO A 150 -14.07 -8.67 2.15
N ARG A 151 -14.38 -7.80 3.12
CA ARG A 151 -14.82 -6.43 2.89
C ARG A 151 -13.97 -5.46 3.68
N LEU A 152 -13.62 -4.34 3.04
CA LEU A 152 -13.00 -3.18 3.66
C LEU A 152 -14.09 -2.21 4.12
N VAL A 153 -14.04 -1.82 5.39
CA VAL A 153 -15.03 -0.98 6.05
C VAL A 153 -14.35 0.17 6.77
N PHE A 154 -14.96 1.34 6.71
CA PHE A 154 -14.65 2.49 7.56
C PHE A 154 -15.66 2.57 8.71
N SER A 155 -15.17 2.84 9.92
CA SER A 155 -15.97 3.17 11.11
C SER A 155 -15.70 4.60 11.52
N THR A 156 -16.74 5.34 11.90
CA THR A 156 -16.58 6.67 12.51
C THR A 156 -15.93 6.62 13.90
N ASP A 157 -16.03 5.48 14.59
CA ASP A 157 -15.37 5.22 15.86
C ASP A 157 -15.15 3.71 16.05
N LEU A 158 -13.90 3.26 16.19
CA LEU A 158 -13.57 1.84 16.41
C LEU A 158 -13.91 1.37 17.83
N SER A 159 -14.08 2.27 18.80
CA SER A 159 -14.41 1.94 20.19
C SER A 159 -15.92 1.84 20.46
N SER A 160 -16.76 2.16 19.47
CA SER A 160 -18.21 2.25 19.67
C SER A 160 -18.98 1.20 18.87
N SER A 161 -19.80 0.41 19.59
CA SER A 161 -20.76 -0.52 18.98
C SER A 161 -21.91 0.17 18.25
N ASP A 162 -22.07 1.48 18.41
CA ASP A 162 -23.08 2.29 17.74
C ASP A 162 -22.51 3.13 16.59
N ALA A 163 -21.20 3.08 16.35
CA ALA A 163 -20.56 3.82 15.28
C ALA A 163 -21.15 3.50 13.90
N ASP A 164 -21.26 4.53 13.06
CA ASP A 164 -21.68 4.39 11.68
C ASP A 164 -20.58 3.75 10.83
N LEU A 165 -20.99 2.86 9.94
CA LEU A 165 -20.12 2.07 9.11
C LEU A 165 -20.34 2.40 7.63
N LYS A 166 -19.25 2.59 6.89
CA LYS A 166 -19.26 2.63 5.43
C LYS A 166 -18.49 1.45 4.89
N VAL A 167 -19.14 0.61 4.10
CA VAL A 167 -18.43 -0.43 3.36
C VAL A 167 -17.83 0.16 2.09
N LEU A 168 -16.51 0.18 2.01
CA LEU A 168 -15.76 0.82 0.95
C LEU A 168 -15.49 -0.12 -0.22
N ALA A 169 -15.17 -1.39 0.05
CA ALA A 169 -14.86 -2.35 -1.00
C ALA A 169 -15.22 -3.81 -0.65
N ARG A 170 -15.48 -4.60 -1.70
CA ARG A 170 -15.48 -6.07 -1.71
C ARG A 170 -14.25 -6.55 -2.47
N LEU A 171 -13.51 -7.49 -1.89
CA LEU A 171 -12.33 -8.06 -2.54
C LEU A 171 -12.72 -9.37 -3.24
N LEU A 172 -12.94 -9.29 -4.55
CA LEU A 172 -13.58 -10.38 -5.31
C LEU A 172 -12.67 -11.58 -5.60
N ASN A 173 -11.36 -11.39 -5.50
CA ASN A 173 -10.37 -12.44 -5.73
C ASN A 173 -9.99 -13.20 -4.45
N PHE A 174 -10.66 -12.91 -3.33
CA PHE A 174 -10.51 -13.61 -2.06
C PHE A 174 -11.85 -14.21 -1.67
N THR A 175 -12.12 -15.45 -2.08
CA THR A 175 -13.39 -16.13 -1.79
C THR A 175 -13.16 -17.43 -1.03
N GLY A 176 -14.15 -17.87 -0.26
CA GLY A 176 -14.08 -19.14 0.46
C GLY A 176 -12.93 -19.24 1.45
N ASP A 177 -12.46 -20.47 1.64
CA ASP A 177 -11.38 -20.81 2.57
C ASP A 177 -10.08 -20.08 2.23
N ASP A 178 -9.75 -19.95 0.95
CA ASP A 178 -8.58 -19.20 0.47
C ASP A 178 -8.69 -17.71 0.83
N GLY A 179 -9.88 -17.13 0.70
CA GLY A 179 -10.12 -15.74 1.11
C GLY A 179 -10.01 -15.52 2.61
N ARG A 180 -10.38 -16.51 3.43
CA ARG A 180 -10.17 -16.48 4.89
C ARG A 180 -8.69 -16.56 5.24
N ALA A 181 -7.95 -17.46 4.59
CA ALA A 181 -6.51 -17.61 4.79
C ALA A 181 -5.74 -16.36 4.37
N ALA A 182 -6.11 -15.75 3.23
CA ALA A 182 -5.46 -14.56 2.68
C ALA A 182 -5.55 -13.33 3.60
N LEU A 183 -6.42 -13.31 4.61
CA LEU A 183 -6.43 -12.24 5.62
C LEU A 183 -5.09 -12.16 6.37
N GLU A 184 -4.37 -13.26 6.51
CA GLU A 184 -3.04 -13.30 7.15
C GLU A 184 -1.98 -12.51 6.37
N ASP A 185 -2.17 -12.37 5.06
CA ASP A 185 -1.17 -11.76 4.18
C ASP A 185 -1.25 -10.22 4.17
N PHE A 186 -2.28 -9.63 4.78
CA PHE A 186 -2.38 -8.18 4.90
C PHE A 186 -1.37 -7.64 5.90
N SER A 187 -0.64 -6.62 5.50
CA SER A 187 0.34 -5.92 6.33
C SER A 187 0.16 -4.41 6.23
N SER A 188 0.87 -3.65 7.06
CA SER A 188 0.86 -2.18 6.97
C SER A 188 1.36 -1.66 5.62
N ALA A 189 2.13 -2.45 4.84
CA ALA A 189 2.55 -2.07 3.50
C ALA A 189 1.40 -1.98 2.49
N ASN A 190 0.24 -2.59 2.79
CA ASN A 190 -0.95 -2.55 1.95
C ASN A 190 -1.81 -1.30 2.16
N PHE A 191 -1.44 -0.42 3.10
CA PHE A 191 -2.27 0.72 3.49
C PHE A 191 -1.42 1.98 3.64
N VAL A 192 -1.94 3.10 3.14
CA VAL A 192 -1.32 4.40 3.33
C VAL A 192 -2.37 5.46 3.63
N PHE A 193 -2.09 6.29 4.63
CA PHE A 193 -2.82 7.52 4.86
C PHE A 193 -2.09 8.65 4.16
N THR A 194 -2.77 9.25 3.20
CA THR A 194 -2.30 10.44 2.50
C THR A 194 -2.91 11.66 3.16
N SER A 195 -2.09 12.67 3.42
CA SER A 195 -2.58 14.00 3.72
C SER A 195 -2.76 14.72 2.39
N ALA A 196 -3.96 15.21 2.08
CA ALA A 196 -4.22 16.07 0.93
C ALA A 196 -3.61 17.47 1.08
N VAL A 197 -2.32 17.55 1.45
CA VAL A 197 -1.55 18.78 1.31
C VAL A 197 -0.76 18.67 0.01
N PRO A 198 -1.32 19.09 -1.15
CA PRO A 198 -0.48 19.52 -2.25
C PRO A 198 0.52 20.52 -1.66
N LEU A 199 1.82 20.27 -1.83
CA LEU A 199 2.78 21.35 -1.65
C LEU A 199 2.25 22.53 -2.49
N PRO A 200 2.04 23.71 -1.89
CA PRO A 200 1.55 24.82 -2.67
C PRO A 200 2.54 25.02 -3.81
N ALA A 201 2.04 25.13 -5.04
CA ALA A 201 2.88 25.18 -6.25
C ALA A 201 3.98 26.26 -6.16
N SER A 202 3.80 27.25 -5.27
CA SER A 202 4.82 28.24 -4.87
C SER A 202 6.12 27.63 -4.31
N ALA A 203 6.08 26.49 -3.61
CA ALA A 203 7.30 25.83 -3.12
C ALA A 203 8.14 25.24 -4.27
N VAL A 204 7.47 24.61 -5.24
CA VAL A 204 8.12 24.07 -6.46
C VAL A 204 8.61 25.22 -7.36
N LEU A 205 7.86 26.32 -7.43
CA LEU A 205 8.27 27.52 -8.17
C LEU A 205 9.46 28.25 -7.51
N MET A 206 9.53 28.32 -6.18
CA MET A 206 10.67 28.92 -5.47
C MET A 206 11.95 28.08 -5.64
N LEU A 207 11.85 26.75 -5.58
CA LEU A 207 12.99 25.85 -5.80
C LEU A 207 13.54 25.98 -7.23
N SER A 208 12.66 26.11 -8.23
CA SER A 208 13.09 26.33 -9.62
C SER A 208 13.66 27.73 -9.83
N ALA A 209 13.09 28.78 -9.23
CA ALA A 209 13.62 30.14 -9.31
C ALA A 209 15.03 30.29 -8.72
N LEU A 210 15.34 29.58 -7.63
CA LEU A 210 16.68 29.56 -7.04
C LEU A 210 17.69 28.82 -7.94
N GLY A 211 17.28 27.74 -8.61
CA GLY A 211 18.12 27.00 -9.56
C GLY A 211 18.54 27.82 -10.80
N PHE A 212 17.64 28.64 -11.35
CA PHE A 212 17.96 29.49 -12.50
C PHE A 212 18.76 30.75 -12.14
N SER A 213 18.66 31.23 -10.89
CA SER A 213 19.38 32.42 -10.42
C SER A 213 20.88 32.16 -10.18
N GLY A 214 21.25 30.93 -9.76
CA GLY A 214 22.64 30.54 -9.51
C GLY A 214 23.47 30.34 -10.80
N LEU A 215 22.86 29.86 -11.87
CA LEU A 215 23.55 29.55 -13.13
C LEU A 215 23.97 30.82 -13.90
N ASN A 216 23.24 31.92 -13.74
CA ASN A 216 23.63 33.19 -14.38
C ASN A 216 24.82 33.85 -13.66
N GLN A 217 24.95 33.77 -12.34
CA GLN A 217 26.08 34.40 -11.64
C GLN A 217 27.44 33.73 -11.93
N PHE A 218 27.46 32.43 -12.23
CA PHE A 218 28.71 31.73 -12.58
C PHE A 218 29.24 32.07 -13.98
N ARG A 219 28.37 32.46 -14.94
CA ARG A 219 28.81 32.84 -16.30
C ARG A 219 29.40 34.25 -16.37
N TRP A 220 29.08 35.13 -15.44
CA TRP A 220 29.65 36.50 -15.42
C TRP A 220 31.06 36.55 -14.81
N ARG A 221 31.38 35.64 -13.87
CA ARG A 221 32.72 35.59 -13.26
C ARG A 221 33.82 35.05 -14.18
N SER A 222 33.50 34.24 -15.20
CA SER A 222 34.52 33.70 -16.11
C SER A 222 34.95 34.68 -17.21
N LYS A 223 34.14 35.70 -17.53
CA LYS A 223 34.51 36.73 -18.51
C LYS A 223 35.42 37.82 -17.94
N ALA A 224 35.31 38.14 -16.65
CA ALA A 224 36.12 39.19 -16.02
C ALA A 224 37.62 38.82 -15.93
N ASN A 225 37.97 37.53 -15.87
CA ASN A 225 39.36 37.08 -15.77
C ASN A 225 40.09 36.88 -17.11
N ARG A 226 39.40 36.93 -18.26
CA ARG A 226 40.06 36.78 -19.57
C ARG A 226 40.57 38.09 -20.16
N THR A 227 40.12 39.24 -19.66
CA THR A 227 40.57 40.56 -20.14
C THR A 227 41.85 41.06 -19.47
N MET A 228 42.29 40.48 -18.34
CA MET A 228 43.51 40.92 -17.66
C MET A 228 44.80 40.25 -18.18
N GLN A 229 44.72 39.21 -19.02
CA GLN A 229 45.90 38.56 -19.62
C GLN A 229 46.29 39.11 -21.01
N ALA A 230 45.55 40.07 -21.57
CA ALA A 230 45.84 40.62 -22.89
C ALA A 230 46.72 41.90 -22.88
N HIS A 231 47.27 42.30 -21.72
CA HIS A 231 48.12 43.49 -21.59
C HIS A 231 49.56 43.21 -21.14
N TYR A 232 50.01 41.95 -21.20
CA TYR A 232 51.40 41.56 -20.93
C TYR A 232 51.95 40.61 -21.99
N ALA A 233 51.82 40.98 -23.27
CA ALA A 233 52.56 40.41 -24.38
C ALA A 233 52.91 41.50 -25.39
#